data_AF-I1HES5-F1
#
_entry.id   AF-I1HES5-F1
#
_cell.length_a   1.000
_cell.length_b   1.000
_cell.length_c   1.000
_cell.angle_alpha   90.00
_cell.angle_beta   90.00
_cell.angle_gamma   90.00
#
_symmetry.space_group_name_H-M   'P 1'
#
loop_
_entity.id
_entity.type
_entity.pdbx_description
1 polymer ?
#
loop_
_entity_poly.entity_id
_entity_poly.type
_entity_poly.pdbx_seq_one_letter_code
_entity_poly.pdbx_strand_id
1 'polypeptide(L)'
;MAATLLPTLSPPVSRAAAFLLLRAPPKPLRTHHHLFRSLLSSASSPSTPATLRSLAPMASAATPDRRDLLMLGIETSCDDTAAAVVRGDGEILSQVVSSQADLLVKYGGVAPKMAEEAHSLAIDQVVQKALDDAHVSESDLSAVAVTVGPGLSLCLRVGVHKARTIAKAFGLPIVGVHHMEAHALVSRLVNKGLDFPFLALLISGGHNLLILAHNLGDYVQLGTTVDDAIGEAYDKSARWLGLDIRKGGGPALEELALEGDPNAIKFRVPMRQHKDCNFSYAGLKTQVRLAIESRNLCTDGIPISSATAEDRQLRADIAASFQRVAVLHLEERCQRAVEWALKMKPSINNFEVLHQINMLGLA
;
A
#
# COMPACT_ATOMS: atom_id res chain seq x y z
N MET A 1 17.91 -3.90 -61.52
CA MET A 1 18.85 -2.84 -61.12
C MET A 1 19.73 -3.39 -60.00
N ALA A 2 21.01 -3.04 -60.04
CA ALA A 2 22.14 -3.83 -59.59
C ALA A 2 22.39 -3.89 -58.07
N ALA A 3 23.08 -4.98 -57.67
CA ALA A 3 24.06 -5.17 -56.58
C ALA A 3 23.62 -4.83 -55.13
N THR A 4 23.98 -5.57 -54.07
CA THR A 4 25.26 -6.24 -53.78
C THR A 4 25.09 -7.36 -52.73
N LEU A 5 26.05 -8.29 -52.73
CA LEU A 5 26.16 -9.58 -52.05
C LEU A 5 26.61 -9.54 -50.56
N LEU A 6 26.01 -10.43 -49.75
CA LEU A 6 26.59 -11.36 -48.74
C LEU A 6 27.44 -10.81 -47.55
N PRO A 7 27.88 -11.65 -46.57
CA PRO A 7 27.18 -11.93 -45.30
C PRO A 7 28.11 -11.75 -44.07
N THR A 8 27.65 -11.89 -42.82
CA THR A 8 28.53 -12.38 -41.73
C THR A 8 27.73 -12.95 -40.55
N LEU A 9 28.28 -14.05 -40.05
CA LEU A 9 27.85 -14.90 -38.95
C LEU A 9 28.27 -14.34 -37.58
N SER A 10 27.49 -14.68 -36.54
CA SER A 10 27.73 -14.52 -35.09
C SER A 10 29.03 -15.25 -34.61
N PRO A 11 29.52 -15.14 -33.34
CA PRO A 11 28.79 -15.53 -32.12
C PRO A 11 29.27 -14.78 -30.82
N PRO A 12 29.09 -15.25 -29.55
CA PRO A 12 28.82 -14.40 -28.38
C PRO A 12 30.05 -14.19 -27.47
N VAL A 13 30.04 -13.15 -26.63
CA VAL A 13 31.07 -12.98 -25.59
C VAL A 13 30.51 -13.42 -24.24
N SER A 14 30.97 -14.59 -23.81
CA SER A 14 31.03 -15.02 -22.41
C SER A 14 32.29 -14.45 -21.78
N ARG A 15 32.21 -13.92 -20.55
CA ARG A 15 33.36 -13.80 -19.64
C ARG A 15 32.89 -13.91 -18.20
N ALA A 16 33.06 -15.12 -17.65
CA ALA A 16 33.27 -15.34 -16.23
C ALA A 16 34.78 -15.30 -15.94
N ALA A 17 35.20 -14.60 -14.89
CA ALA A 17 36.38 -14.95 -14.10
C ALA A 17 36.34 -14.24 -12.75
N ALA A 18 36.50 -15.04 -11.70
CA ALA A 18 36.55 -14.68 -10.30
C ALA A 18 37.78 -13.85 -9.93
N PHE A 19 37.69 -13.08 -8.83
CA PHE A 19 38.73 -13.09 -7.79
C PHE A 19 38.12 -12.73 -6.43
N LEU A 20 38.30 -13.64 -5.47
CA LEU A 20 38.19 -13.39 -4.03
C LEU A 20 39.13 -12.24 -3.64
N LEU A 21 38.79 -11.48 -2.59
CA LEU A 21 39.65 -11.25 -1.41
C LEU A 21 38.89 -10.45 -0.32
N LEU A 22 38.82 -11.09 0.85
CA LEU A 22 38.91 -10.56 2.21
C LEU A 22 37.83 -9.63 2.79
N ARG A 23 37.12 -10.22 3.76
CA ARG A 23 36.40 -9.61 4.89
C ARG A 23 37.27 -8.62 5.69
N ALA A 24 36.70 -7.50 6.09
CA ALA A 24 36.92 -6.86 7.39
C ALA A 24 35.63 -6.16 7.85
N PRO A 25 35.20 -6.30 9.12
CA PRO A 25 33.97 -5.70 9.62
C PRO A 25 34.19 -4.25 10.08
N PRO A 26 33.20 -3.34 9.97
CA PRO A 26 33.28 -2.04 10.63
C PRO A 26 33.01 -2.21 12.14
N LYS A 27 33.90 -1.62 12.96
CA LYS A 27 33.82 -1.52 14.43
C LYS A 27 32.85 -0.41 14.87
N PRO A 28 32.30 -0.47 16.10
CA PRO A 28 31.19 0.36 16.54
C PRO A 28 31.60 1.80 16.90
N LEU A 29 30.69 2.75 16.65
CA LEU A 29 30.78 4.14 17.11
C LEU A 29 30.60 4.20 18.64
N ARG A 30 31.64 4.66 19.35
CA ARG A 30 31.57 5.02 20.77
C ARG A 30 31.10 6.46 20.93
N THR A 31 30.14 6.63 21.83
CA THR A 31 29.66 7.89 22.38
C THR A 31 30.74 8.55 23.26
N HIS A 32 30.91 9.86 23.12
CA HIS A 32 31.70 10.68 24.05
C HIS A 32 30.78 11.68 24.75
N HIS A 33 30.43 11.37 26.00
CA HIS A 33 29.97 12.33 27.00
C HIS A 33 31.15 12.67 27.91
N HIS A 34 31.59 13.93 27.91
CA HIS A 34 32.28 14.63 29.02
C HIS A 34 32.05 16.14 28.76
N LEU A 35 31.19 16.85 29.49
CA LEU A 35 31.45 17.49 30.79
C LEU A 35 32.86 18.08 30.88
N PHE A 36 32.99 19.40 30.74
CA PHE A 36 33.72 20.20 31.73
C PHE A 36 33.23 21.65 31.79
N ARG A 37 33.27 22.13 33.03
CA ARG A 37 32.69 23.31 33.64
C ARG A 37 33.75 24.40 33.74
N SER A 38 33.29 25.63 33.99
CA SER A 38 34.03 26.79 34.53
C SER A 38 34.66 27.72 33.50
N LEU A 39 34.13 28.95 33.46
CA LEU A 39 34.89 30.17 33.75
C LEU A 39 33.92 31.25 34.26
N LEU A 40 34.15 31.67 35.50
CA LEU A 40 33.53 32.80 36.20
C LEU A 40 34.42 34.05 36.05
N SER A 41 33.82 35.22 36.34
CA SER A 41 34.35 36.59 36.34
C SER A 41 34.14 37.32 35.01
N SER A 42 33.41 38.43 34.92
CA SER A 42 33.48 39.62 35.76
C SER A 42 32.15 40.39 35.85
N ALA A 43 31.92 41.03 36.99
CA ALA A 43 30.76 41.86 37.29
C ALA A 43 30.91 43.33 36.82
N SER A 44 29.82 43.94 36.34
CA SER A 44 29.59 45.39 36.42
C SER A 44 28.10 45.75 36.25
N SER A 45 27.52 46.21 37.37
CA SER A 45 26.45 47.22 37.56
C SER A 45 25.01 47.01 37.02
N PRO A 46 23.96 47.41 37.79
CA PRO A 46 22.60 46.98 37.56
C PRO A 46 21.77 48.00 36.76
N SER A 47 21.12 47.56 35.69
CA SER A 47 19.97 48.24 35.09
C SER A 47 18.69 47.51 35.50
N THR A 48 17.76 48.27 36.07
CA THR A 48 16.39 47.91 36.45
C THR A 48 15.70 46.96 35.46
N PRO A 49 15.20 45.77 35.89
CA PRO A 49 14.28 45.01 35.07
C PRO A 49 12.87 45.56 35.26
N ALA A 50 12.21 45.81 34.13
CA ALA A 50 10.80 46.10 34.03
C ALA A 50 9.96 45.09 34.83
N THR A 51 8.92 45.59 35.48
CA THR A 51 7.83 44.82 36.11
C THR A 51 7.42 43.64 35.23
N LEU A 52 7.73 42.43 35.70
CA LEU A 52 7.13 41.18 35.22
C LEU A 52 5.63 41.27 35.43
N ARG A 53 4.90 41.60 34.37
CA ARG A 53 3.46 41.40 34.29
C ARG A 53 3.24 39.89 34.43
N SER A 54 2.68 39.48 35.56
CA SER A 54 2.16 38.13 35.76
C SER A 54 1.29 37.76 34.57
N LEU A 55 1.77 36.84 33.73
CA LEU A 55 0.93 36.17 32.74
C LEU A 55 -0.14 35.44 33.54
N ALA A 56 -1.37 35.94 33.49
CA ALA A 56 -2.51 35.22 33.99
C ALA A 56 -2.51 33.83 33.36
N PRO A 57 -2.84 32.76 34.11
CA PRO A 57 -2.95 31.44 33.53
C PRO A 57 -4.02 31.53 32.45
N MET A 58 -3.63 31.26 31.19
CA MET A 58 -4.62 31.07 30.13
C MET A 58 -5.56 29.98 30.63
N ALA A 59 -6.84 30.34 30.78
CA ALA A 59 -7.87 29.40 31.14
C ALA A 59 -7.69 28.16 30.25
N SER A 60 -7.56 27.00 30.87
CA SER A 60 -7.53 25.70 30.21
C SER A 60 -8.78 25.62 29.34
N ALA A 61 -8.65 25.92 28.05
CA ALA A 61 -9.73 25.69 27.10
C ALA A 61 -10.08 24.21 27.22
N ALA A 62 -11.32 23.90 27.58
CA ALA A 62 -11.78 22.53 27.64
C ALA A 62 -11.47 21.87 26.28
N THR A 63 -10.87 20.68 26.31
CA THR A 63 -10.66 19.91 25.08
C THR A 63 -12.02 19.73 24.41
N PRO A 64 -12.19 20.13 23.14
CA PRO A 64 -13.47 20.00 22.44
C PRO A 64 -13.94 18.54 22.48
N ASP A 65 -15.25 18.33 22.54
CA ASP A 65 -15.81 16.98 22.41
C ASP A 65 -15.39 16.43 21.04
N ARG A 66 -15.07 15.14 20.97
CA ARG A 66 -14.69 14.48 19.71
C ARG A 66 -15.76 14.66 18.63
N ARG A 67 -17.03 14.78 19.02
CA ARG A 67 -18.13 15.01 18.08
C ARG A 67 -18.14 16.38 17.40
N ASP A 68 -17.46 17.35 18.01
CA ASP A 68 -17.32 18.71 17.48
C ASP A 68 -16.13 18.81 16.51
N LEU A 69 -15.28 17.78 16.43
CA LEU A 69 -14.14 17.74 15.54
C LEU A 69 -14.54 17.24 14.16
N LEU A 70 -14.26 18.04 13.13
CA LEU A 70 -14.42 17.67 11.72
C LEU A 70 -13.06 17.64 11.02
N MET A 71 -12.75 16.51 10.39
CA MET A 71 -11.50 16.32 9.66
C MET A 71 -11.78 16.12 8.18
N LEU A 72 -11.12 16.91 7.33
CA LEU A 72 -11.03 16.63 5.90
C LEU A 72 -9.81 15.73 5.65
N GLY A 73 -10.02 14.52 5.14
CA GLY A 73 -8.96 13.63 4.66
C GLY A 73 -8.77 13.75 3.14
N ILE A 74 -7.52 13.74 2.68
CA ILE A 74 -7.15 13.78 1.25
C ILE A 74 -6.15 12.64 0.94
N GLU A 75 -6.44 11.85 -0.09
CA GLU A 75 -5.64 10.70 -0.51
C GLU A 75 -5.35 10.78 -2.02
N THR A 76 -4.06 10.77 -2.38
CA THR A 76 -3.54 10.88 -3.76
C THR A 76 -2.23 10.09 -3.93
N SER A 77 -2.04 8.98 -3.23
CA SER A 77 -0.79 8.23 -3.20
C SER A 77 -0.50 7.46 -4.49
N CYS A 78 -1.52 7.06 -5.25
CA CYS A 78 -1.36 6.20 -6.43
C CYS A 78 -2.20 6.68 -7.63
N ASP A 79 -3.37 6.11 -7.83
CA ASP A 79 -4.19 6.23 -9.05
C ASP A 79 -5.66 6.60 -8.77
N ASP A 80 -6.03 6.82 -7.51
CA ASP A 80 -7.34 7.36 -7.14
C ASP A 80 -7.17 8.70 -6.43
N THR A 81 -7.97 9.69 -6.82
CA THR A 81 -8.09 10.97 -6.09
C THR A 81 -9.27 10.85 -5.14
N ALA A 82 -9.03 10.92 -3.83
CA ALA A 82 -10.08 10.77 -2.85
C ALA A 82 -10.07 11.87 -1.79
N ALA A 83 -11.26 12.22 -1.32
CA ALA A 83 -11.47 13.07 -0.15
C ALA A 83 -12.64 12.56 0.68
N ALA A 84 -12.57 12.78 1.99
CA ALA A 84 -13.62 12.40 2.93
C ALA A 84 -13.72 13.40 4.08
N VAL A 85 -14.91 13.64 4.59
CA VAL A 85 -15.13 14.38 5.83
C VAL A 85 -15.53 13.39 6.92
N VAL A 86 -14.76 13.37 8.02
CA VAL A 86 -14.93 12.42 9.12
C VAL A 86 -15.04 13.19 10.43
N ARG A 87 -16.03 12.83 11.25
CA ARG A 87 -16.21 13.37 12.61
C ARG A 87 -15.26 12.69 13.59
N GLY A 88 -14.87 13.35 14.69
CA GLY A 88 -13.88 12.81 15.64
C GLY A 88 -14.32 11.55 16.43
N ASP A 89 -15.59 11.14 16.37
CA ASP A 89 -16.06 9.82 16.85
C ASP A 89 -15.98 8.71 15.76
N GLY A 90 -15.53 9.09 14.56
CA GLY A 90 -15.34 8.24 13.41
C GLY A 90 -16.60 7.99 12.60
N GLU A 91 -17.60 8.87 12.68
CA GLU A 91 -18.68 8.93 11.68
C GLU A 91 -18.14 9.49 10.36
N ILE A 92 -18.38 8.79 9.25
CA ILE A 92 -18.02 9.25 7.89
C ILE A 92 -19.20 10.07 7.36
N LEU A 93 -19.02 11.39 7.24
CA LEU A 93 -20.07 12.30 6.75
C LEU A 93 -20.11 12.34 5.22
N SER A 94 -18.96 12.16 4.58
CA SER A 94 -18.85 12.03 3.13
C SER A 94 -17.60 11.27 2.72
N GLN A 95 -17.65 10.65 1.54
CA GLN A 95 -16.51 10.03 0.89
C GLN A 95 -16.68 10.13 -0.63
N VAL A 96 -15.69 10.72 -1.30
CA VAL A 96 -15.68 10.92 -2.74
C VAL A 96 -14.40 10.33 -3.32
N VAL A 97 -14.54 9.54 -4.38
CA VAL A 97 -13.42 8.93 -5.10
C VAL A 97 -13.57 9.24 -6.60
N SER A 98 -12.51 9.75 -7.21
CA SER A 98 -12.35 9.88 -8.65
C SER A 98 -11.25 8.92 -9.09
N SER A 99 -11.65 7.81 -9.73
CA SER A 99 -10.75 6.71 -10.10
C SER A 99 -10.12 6.89 -11.47
N GLN A 100 -8.88 6.46 -11.62
CA GLN A 100 -8.13 6.47 -12.89
C GLN A 100 -8.07 5.09 -13.58
N ALA A 101 -9.02 4.19 -13.30
CA ALA A 101 -9.07 2.85 -13.89
C ALA A 101 -8.95 2.83 -15.43
N ASP A 102 -9.53 3.80 -16.13
CA ASP A 102 -9.42 3.90 -17.60
C ASP A 102 -7.98 4.22 -18.06
N LEU A 103 -7.23 5.02 -17.28
CA LEU A 103 -5.82 5.31 -17.57
C LEU A 103 -4.96 4.07 -17.33
N LEU A 104 -5.23 3.31 -16.25
CA LEU A 104 -4.56 2.04 -15.99
C LEU A 104 -4.71 1.06 -17.17
N VAL A 105 -5.94 0.92 -17.69
CA VAL A 105 -6.23 0.06 -18.85
C VAL A 105 -5.48 0.56 -20.08
N LYS A 106 -5.52 1.87 -20.35
CA LYS A 106 -4.89 2.49 -21.53
C LYS A 106 -3.37 2.32 -21.55
N TYR A 107 -2.71 2.48 -20.40
CA TYR A 107 -1.24 2.43 -20.31
C TYR A 107 -0.69 1.07 -19.86
N GLY A 108 -1.56 0.11 -19.54
CA GLY A 108 -1.16 -1.23 -19.10
C GLY A 108 -0.57 -1.28 -17.68
N GLY A 109 -0.83 -0.25 -16.87
CA GLY A 109 -0.30 -0.04 -15.53
C GLY A 109 -0.29 1.45 -15.15
N VAL A 110 0.15 1.76 -13.93
CA VAL A 110 0.23 3.16 -13.47
C VAL A 110 1.33 3.89 -14.23
N ALA A 111 0.96 4.93 -14.97
CA ALA A 111 1.89 5.86 -15.60
C ALA A 111 2.03 7.11 -14.72
N PRO A 112 3.14 7.29 -13.95
CA PRO A 112 3.18 8.27 -12.86
C PRO A 112 2.87 9.71 -13.25
N LYS A 113 3.29 10.14 -14.46
CA LYS A 113 3.03 11.50 -14.94
C LYS A 113 1.56 11.71 -15.30
N MET A 114 0.91 10.71 -15.90
CA MET A 114 -0.51 10.77 -16.24
C MET A 114 -1.37 10.72 -14.98
N ALA A 115 -0.94 9.94 -13.97
CA ALA A 115 -1.62 9.90 -12.69
C ALA A 115 -1.55 11.24 -11.94
N GLU A 116 -0.39 11.89 -11.91
CA GLU A 116 -0.23 13.25 -11.36
C GLU A 116 -1.17 14.27 -12.04
N GLU A 117 -1.22 14.25 -13.38
CA GLU A 117 -2.09 15.15 -14.14
C GLU A 117 -3.57 14.90 -13.84
N ALA A 118 -3.98 13.63 -13.76
CA ALA A 118 -5.35 13.26 -13.40
C ALA A 118 -5.71 13.71 -11.98
N HIS A 119 -4.84 13.54 -10.99
CA HIS A 119 -5.05 14.10 -9.64
C HIS A 119 -5.22 15.62 -9.68
N SER A 120 -4.35 16.31 -10.44
CA SER A 120 -4.36 17.78 -10.52
C SER A 120 -5.67 18.32 -11.11
N LEU A 121 -6.26 17.59 -12.07
CA LEU A 121 -7.54 17.95 -12.68
C LEU A 121 -8.74 17.63 -11.78
N ALA A 122 -8.66 16.56 -10.98
CA ALA A 122 -9.79 16.08 -10.18
C ALA A 122 -9.86 16.68 -8.77
N ILE A 123 -8.73 17.03 -8.16
CA ILE A 123 -8.65 17.26 -6.70
C ILE A 123 -9.55 18.38 -6.18
N ASP A 124 -9.72 19.46 -6.93
CA ASP A 124 -10.57 20.57 -6.51
C ASP A 124 -12.05 20.15 -6.48
N GLN A 125 -12.51 19.43 -7.50
CA GLN A 125 -13.87 18.92 -7.58
C GLN A 125 -14.14 17.84 -6.52
N VAL A 126 -13.19 16.93 -6.31
CA VAL A 126 -13.30 15.85 -5.31
C VAL A 126 -13.41 16.42 -3.90
N VAL A 127 -12.55 17.38 -3.55
CA VAL A 127 -12.60 18.02 -2.22
C VAL A 127 -13.88 18.83 -2.04
N GLN A 128 -14.26 19.65 -3.03
CA GLN A 128 -15.48 20.45 -2.92
C GLN A 128 -16.71 19.54 -2.76
N LYS A 129 -16.81 18.49 -3.57
CA LYS A 129 -17.91 17.53 -3.46
C LYS A 129 -17.96 16.85 -2.10
N ALA A 130 -16.81 16.50 -1.50
CA ALA A 130 -16.79 15.90 -0.17
C ALA A 130 -17.31 16.87 0.90
N LEU A 131 -17.00 18.17 0.81
CA LEU A 131 -17.54 19.18 1.73
C LEU A 131 -19.06 19.36 1.52
N ASP A 132 -19.49 19.48 0.26
CA ASP A 132 -20.90 19.66 -0.11
C ASP A 132 -21.76 18.47 0.35
N ASP A 133 -21.30 17.23 0.09
CA ASP A 133 -21.97 15.98 0.49
C ASP A 133 -22.06 15.86 2.03
N ALA A 134 -21.08 16.41 2.75
CA ALA A 134 -21.09 16.46 4.23
C ALA A 134 -21.85 17.68 4.79
N HIS A 135 -22.36 18.55 3.92
CA HIS A 135 -23.04 19.79 4.28
C HIS A 135 -22.22 20.72 5.20
N VAL A 136 -20.92 20.80 4.96
CA VAL A 136 -20.00 21.67 5.71
C VAL A 136 -19.18 22.56 4.77
N SER A 137 -18.61 23.61 5.33
CA SER A 137 -17.64 24.50 4.66
C SER A 137 -16.24 24.28 5.24
N GLU A 138 -15.21 24.79 4.58
CA GLU A 138 -13.84 24.72 5.10
C GLU A 138 -13.67 25.43 6.44
N SER A 139 -14.49 26.44 6.75
CA SER A 139 -14.47 27.12 8.04
C SER A 139 -15.01 26.28 9.20
N ASP A 140 -15.74 25.20 8.91
CA ASP A 140 -16.25 24.27 9.93
C ASP A 140 -15.22 23.18 10.29
N LEU A 141 -14.16 23.04 9.48
CA LEU A 141 -13.14 22.02 9.68
C LEU A 141 -12.27 22.35 10.90
N SER A 142 -11.88 21.30 11.63
CA SER A 142 -10.92 21.39 12.73
C SER A 142 -9.49 21.11 12.28
N ALA A 143 -9.31 20.31 11.23
CA ALA A 143 -8.00 19.94 10.68
C ALA A 143 -8.11 19.41 9.25
N VAL A 144 -6.99 19.43 8.52
CA VAL A 144 -6.85 18.74 7.24
C VAL A 144 -5.81 17.61 7.37
N ALA A 145 -6.23 16.38 7.15
CA ALA A 145 -5.37 15.21 7.07
C ALA A 145 -5.03 14.91 5.60
N VAL A 146 -3.79 14.56 5.33
CA VAL A 146 -3.34 14.24 3.96
C VAL A 146 -2.30 13.14 3.98
N THR A 147 -2.41 12.20 3.05
CA THR A 147 -1.41 11.14 2.88
C THR A 147 -0.08 11.72 2.42
N VAL A 148 1.00 11.42 3.16
CA VAL A 148 2.37 11.89 2.86
C VAL A 148 3.30 10.78 2.39
N GLY A 149 2.86 9.52 2.48
CA GLY A 149 3.56 8.36 1.94
C GLY A 149 3.21 7.06 2.68
N PRO A 150 3.68 5.90 2.18
CA PRO A 150 4.34 5.71 0.89
C PRO A 150 3.41 5.98 -0.30
N GLY A 151 3.96 6.11 -1.50
CA GLY A 151 3.22 6.38 -2.73
C GLY A 151 4.08 7.01 -3.81
N LEU A 152 3.47 7.26 -4.97
CA LEU A 152 4.10 7.98 -6.08
C LEU A 152 4.34 9.44 -5.69
N SER A 153 5.61 9.84 -5.64
CA SER A 153 6.01 11.16 -5.16
C SER A 153 5.37 12.33 -5.93
N LEU A 154 5.14 12.15 -7.24
CA LEU A 154 4.43 13.14 -8.07
C LEU A 154 2.96 13.28 -7.63
N CYS A 155 2.27 12.16 -7.42
CA CYS A 155 0.87 12.14 -7.00
C CYS A 155 0.69 12.67 -5.56
N LEU A 156 1.53 12.26 -4.61
CA LEU A 156 1.50 12.72 -3.22
C LEU A 156 1.62 14.25 -3.10
N ARG A 157 2.43 14.87 -3.95
CA ARG A 157 2.62 16.33 -3.96
C ARG A 157 1.32 17.08 -4.27
N VAL A 158 0.44 16.52 -5.09
CA VAL A 158 -0.84 17.14 -5.46
C VAL A 158 -1.73 17.25 -4.22
N GLY A 159 -1.94 16.14 -3.50
CA GLY A 159 -2.70 16.12 -2.25
C GLY A 159 -2.12 17.04 -1.19
N VAL A 160 -0.81 16.95 -0.94
CA VAL A 160 -0.12 17.79 0.05
C VAL A 160 -0.24 19.27 -0.30
N HIS A 161 -0.17 19.65 -1.58
CA HIS A 161 -0.36 21.03 -2.00
C HIS A 161 -1.78 21.52 -1.70
N LYS A 162 -2.82 20.76 -2.08
CA LYS A 162 -4.22 21.12 -1.81
C LYS A 162 -4.49 21.27 -0.31
N ALA A 163 -4.02 20.31 0.49
CA ALA A 163 -4.16 20.36 1.94
C ALA A 163 -3.54 21.63 2.52
N ARG A 164 -2.30 21.98 2.09
CA ARG A 164 -1.61 23.18 2.58
C ARG A 164 -2.31 24.47 2.17
N THR A 165 -2.91 24.50 0.99
CA THR A 165 -3.70 25.65 0.52
C THR A 165 -4.92 25.88 1.41
N ILE A 166 -5.71 24.83 1.69
CA ILE A 166 -6.88 24.92 2.59
C ILE A 166 -6.42 25.31 4.01
N ALA A 167 -5.45 24.59 4.55
CA ALA A 167 -4.95 24.83 5.90
C ALA A 167 -4.45 26.26 6.09
N LYS A 168 -3.73 26.80 5.10
CA LYS A 168 -3.25 28.19 5.13
C LYS A 168 -4.39 29.20 5.01
N ALA A 169 -5.39 28.95 4.17
CA ALA A 169 -6.51 29.87 3.96
C ALA A 169 -7.40 30.00 5.20
N PHE A 170 -7.61 28.90 5.93
CA PHE A 170 -8.53 28.83 7.07
C PHE A 170 -7.82 28.74 8.43
N GLY A 171 -6.48 28.82 8.47
CA GLY A 171 -5.71 28.74 9.70
C GLY A 171 -5.77 27.39 10.40
N LEU A 172 -5.95 26.30 9.64
CA LEU A 172 -6.14 24.95 10.17
C LEU A 172 -4.81 24.21 10.38
N PRO A 173 -4.72 23.32 11.38
CA PRO A 173 -3.62 22.38 11.49
C PRO A 173 -3.65 21.35 10.34
N ILE A 174 -2.46 20.88 9.96
CA ILE A 174 -2.28 19.78 9.00
C ILE A 174 -1.79 18.52 9.73
N VAL A 175 -2.35 17.37 9.35
CA VAL A 175 -1.91 16.05 9.82
C VAL A 175 -1.40 15.27 8.63
N GLY A 176 -0.09 15.00 8.61
CA GLY A 176 0.50 14.08 7.64
C GLY A 176 0.20 12.64 8.03
N VAL A 177 -0.42 11.88 7.13
CA VAL A 177 -0.87 10.50 7.39
C VAL A 177 -0.01 9.52 6.61
N HIS A 178 0.42 8.44 7.28
CA HIS A 178 1.09 7.33 6.63
C HIS A 178 0.04 6.40 5.99
N HIS A 179 0.14 6.14 4.70
CA HIS A 179 -0.86 5.40 3.92
C HIS A 179 -1.15 4.01 4.51
N MET A 180 -0.12 3.24 4.86
CA MET A 180 -0.31 1.90 5.44
C MET A 180 -0.83 1.94 6.89
N GLU A 181 -0.58 3.04 7.62
CA GLU A 181 -1.12 3.22 8.96
C GLU A 181 -2.62 3.51 8.88
N ALA A 182 -3.02 4.38 7.95
CA ALA A 182 -4.42 4.65 7.64
C ALA A 182 -5.16 3.35 7.31
N HIS A 183 -4.59 2.50 6.44
CA HIS A 183 -5.13 1.18 6.16
C HIS A 183 -5.35 0.35 7.41
N ALA A 184 -4.32 0.14 8.25
CA ALA A 184 -4.48 -0.66 9.46
C ALA A 184 -5.56 -0.11 10.42
N LEU A 185 -5.72 1.21 10.49
CA LEU A 185 -6.68 1.85 11.38
C LEU A 185 -8.13 1.82 10.86
N VAL A 186 -8.38 1.53 9.58
CA VAL A 186 -9.75 1.32 9.07
C VAL A 186 -10.47 0.22 9.84
N SER A 187 -9.78 -0.86 10.25
CA SER A 187 -10.40 -1.90 11.08
C SER A 187 -10.98 -1.36 12.39
N ARG A 188 -10.34 -0.36 13.00
CA ARG A 188 -10.87 0.29 14.22
C ARG A 188 -12.03 1.25 13.92
N LEU A 189 -12.11 1.75 12.69
CA LEU A 189 -13.23 2.58 12.25
C LEU A 189 -14.49 1.73 12.08
N VAL A 190 -14.35 0.56 11.45
CA VAL A 190 -15.43 -0.40 11.17
C VAL A 190 -15.81 -1.19 12.43
N ASN A 191 -14.83 -1.73 13.15
CA ASN A 191 -15.02 -2.45 14.39
C ASN A 191 -14.66 -1.56 15.59
N LYS A 192 -15.66 -0.84 16.11
CA LYS A 192 -15.48 0.09 17.25
C LYS A 192 -15.03 -0.62 18.55
N GLY A 193 -15.18 -1.94 18.64
CA GLY A 193 -14.69 -2.74 19.77
C GLY A 193 -13.26 -3.24 19.61
N LEU A 194 -12.61 -2.96 18.47
CA LEU A 194 -11.23 -3.35 18.23
C LEU A 194 -10.26 -2.40 18.95
N ASP A 195 -9.61 -2.94 19.98
CA ASP A 195 -8.53 -2.27 20.69
C ASP A 195 -7.15 -2.84 20.34
N PHE A 196 -6.13 -2.04 20.62
CA PHE A 196 -4.76 -2.51 20.54
C PHE A 196 -4.43 -3.49 21.69
N PRO A 197 -3.52 -4.45 21.48
CA PRO A 197 -2.85 -4.77 20.22
C PRO A 197 -3.71 -5.66 19.31
N PHE A 198 -3.56 -5.49 17.99
CA PHE A 198 -4.17 -6.38 16.99
C PHE A 198 -3.17 -6.71 15.88
N LEU A 199 -3.36 -7.88 15.27
CA LEU A 199 -2.63 -8.28 14.08
C LEU A 199 -3.42 -7.85 12.84
N ALA A 200 -2.74 -7.31 11.82
CA ALA A 200 -3.36 -6.91 10.57
C ALA A 200 -2.62 -7.53 9.37
N LEU A 201 -3.38 -8.07 8.43
CA LEU A 201 -2.92 -8.43 7.08
C LEU A 201 -3.42 -7.36 6.11
N LEU A 202 -2.51 -6.58 5.53
CA LEU A 202 -2.80 -5.58 4.51
C LEU A 202 -2.41 -6.15 3.14
N ILE A 203 -3.39 -6.35 2.27
CA ILE A 203 -3.18 -6.88 0.92
C ILE A 203 -3.80 -5.98 -0.15
N SER A 204 -3.01 -5.63 -1.16
CA SER A 204 -3.44 -4.82 -2.30
C SER A 204 -2.78 -5.26 -3.59
N GLY A 205 -3.02 -4.54 -4.69
CA GLY A 205 -2.28 -4.71 -5.95
C GLY A 205 -0.77 -4.70 -5.74
N GLY A 206 -0.27 -3.84 -4.85
CA GLY A 206 1.16 -3.62 -4.62
C GLY A 206 1.69 -4.00 -3.24
N HIS A 207 0.83 -4.46 -2.33
CA HIS A 207 1.23 -4.74 -0.95
C HIS A 207 0.81 -6.14 -0.49
N ASN A 208 1.71 -6.80 0.22
CA ASN A 208 1.39 -7.83 1.20
C ASN A 208 2.15 -7.48 2.46
N LEU A 209 1.44 -7.18 3.54
CA LEU A 209 2.06 -6.71 4.77
C LEU A 209 1.37 -7.33 5.98
N LEU A 210 2.14 -8.01 6.82
CA LEU A 210 1.69 -8.51 8.12
C LEU A 210 2.24 -7.58 9.19
N ILE A 211 1.35 -6.86 9.87
CA ILE A 211 1.70 -5.88 10.90
C ILE A 211 1.07 -6.27 12.22
N LEU A 212 1.89 -6.31 13.27
CA LEU A 212 1.40 -6.28 14.64
C LEU A 212 1.32 -4.81 15.11
N ALA A 213 0.10 -4.31 15.29
CA ALA A 213 -0.15 -2.96 15.78
C ALA A 213 -0.21 -2.97 17.32
N HIS A 214 0.79 -2.41 17.98
CA HIS A 214 0.83 -2.32 19.45
C HIS A 214 0.09 -1.10 19.98
N ASN A 215 0.18 0.03 19.26
CA ASN A 215 -0.55 1.26 19.53
C ASN A 215 -0.51 2.16 18.27
N LEU A 216 -1.15 3.31 18.31
CA LEU A 216 -0.99 4.36 17.30
C LEU A 216 0.49 4.77 17.23
N GLY A 217 1.07 4.75 16.03
CA GLY A 217 2.50 5.01 15.82
C GLY A 217 3.46 3.90 16.28
N ASP A 218 2.98 2.78 16.84
CA ASP A 218 3.81 1.65 17.30
C ASP A 218 3.39 0.36 16.58
N TYR A 219 4.14 0.04 15.53
CA TYR A 219 3.87 -1.06 14.61
C TYR A 219 5.11 -1.93 14.42
N VAL A 220 4.91 -3.24 14.43
CA VAL A 220 5.94 -4.23 14.11
C VAL A 220 5.56 -4.93 12.81
N GLN A 221 6.36 -4.71 11.77
CA GLN A 221 6.25 -5.47 10.54
C GLN A 221 6.79 -6.89 10.75
N LEU A 222 5.89 -7.88 10.72
CA LEU A 222 6.23 -9.30 10.84
C LEU A 222 6.66 -9.91 9.49
N GLY A 223 6.08 -9.42 8.40
CA GLY A 223 6.38 -9.90 7.06
C GLY A 223 5.92 -8.94 5.98
N THR A 224 6.63 -8.92 4.86
CA THR A 224 6.26 -8.14 3.67
C THR A 224 6.56 -8.92 2.39
N THR A 225 6.13 -8.41 1.24
CA THR A 225 6.56 -8.96 -0.05
C THR A 225 8.05 -8.74 -0.28
N VAL A 226 8.76 -9.77 -0.73
CA VAL A 226 10.17 -9.68 -1.18
C VAL A 226 10.29 -9.53 -2.70
N ASP A 227 9.20 -9.76 -3.43
CA ASP A 227 9.06 -9.55 -4.87
C ASP A 227 7.64 -9.04 -5.20
N ASP A 228 6.89 -9.72 -6.07
CA ASP A 228 5.54 -9.35 -6.45
C ASP A 228 4.58 -9.50 -5.26
N ALA A 229 3.69 -8.54 -5.10
CA ALA A 229 2.51 -8.73 -4.27
C ALA A 229 1.53 -9.73 -4.91
N ILE A 230 0.61 -10.25 -4.10
CA ILE A 230 -0.42 -11.20 -4.54
C ILE A 230 -1.29 -10.57 -5.62
N GLY A 231 -1.69 -9.30 -5.47
CA GLY A 231 -2.52 -8.60 -6.44
C GLY A 231 -1.85 -8.48 -7.81
N GLU A 232 -0.57 -8.08 -7.87
CA GLU A 232 0.19 -8.07 -9.12
C GLU A 232 0.28 -9.47 -9.76
N ALA A 233 0.50 -10.51 -8.95
CA ALA A 233 0.55 -11.88 -9.46
C ALA A 233 -0.78 -12.33 -10.07
N TYR A 234 -1.91 -11.95 -9.47
CA TYR A 234 -3.24 -12.15 -10.05
C TYR A 234 -3.41 -11.38 -11.35
N ASP A 235 -3.08 -10.09 -11.38
CA ASP A 235 -3.24 -9.24 -12.57
C ASP A 235 -2.41 -9.70 -13.75
N LYS A 236 -1.17 -10.16 -13.51
CA LYS A 236 -0.31 -10.71 -14.55
C LYS A 236 -0.81 -12.06 -15.04
N SER A 237 -1.23 -12.94 -14.12
CA SER A 237 -1.76 -14.25 -14.47
C SER A 237 -3.06 -14.14 -15.28
N ALA A 238 -3.97 -13.25 -14.88
CA ALA A 238 -5.22 -12.97 -15.60
C ALA A 238 -4.97 -12.48 -17.02
N ARG A 239 -4.01 -11.56 -17.18
CA ARG A 239 -3.62 -11.05 -18.50
C ARG A 239 -3.05 -12.15 -19.39
N TRP A 240 -2.17 -13.02 -18.86
CA TRP A 240 -1.63 -14.13 -19.65
C TRP A 240 -2.66 -15.19 -20.01
N LEU A 241 -3.73 -15.34 -19.24
CA LEU A 241 -4.85 -16.22 -19.55
C LEU A 241 -5.83 -15.62 -20.58
N GLY A 242 -5.59 -14.38 -21.03
CA GLY A 242 -6.44 -13.69 -22.01
C GLY A 242 -7.79 -13.24 -21.43
N LEU A 243 -7.82 -12.92 -20.14
CA LEU A 243 -9.02 -12.45 -19.45
C LEU A 243 -9.27 -10.96 -19.69
N ASP A 244 -10.56 -10.58 -19.69
CA ASP A 244 -10.96 -9.18 -19.63
C ASP A 244 -10.77 -8.65 -18.20
N ILE A 245 -9.74 -7.82 -18.03
CA ILE A 245 -9.36 -7.27 -16.73
C ILE A 245 -9.96 -5.89 -16.43
N ARG A 246 -11.01 -5.47 -17.16
CA ARG A 246 -11.68 -4.17 -16.90
C ARG A 246 -12.21 -4.04 -15.47
N LYS A 247 -12.60 -5.16 -14.85
CA LYS A 247 -13.03 -5.22 -13.43
C LYS A 247 -11.88 -5.50 -12.46
N GLY A 248 -10.63 -5.52 -12.92
CA GLY A 248 -9.45 -5.99 -12.20
C GLY A 248 -9.07 -7.43 -12.58
N GLY A 249 -7.77 -7.77 -12.54
CA GLY A 249 -7.31 -9.10 -12.91
C GLY A 249 -7.58 -10.15 -11.84
N GLY A 250 -7.58 -9.75 -10.57
CA GLY A 250 -8.07 -10.59 -9.46
C GLY A 250 -9.47 -11.15 -9.71
N PRO A 251 -10.53 -10.31 -9.72
CA PRO A 251 -11.91 -10.77 -9.89
C PRO A 251 -12.13 -11.60 -11.16
N ALA A 252 -11.51 -11.20 -12.27
CA ALA A 252 -11.59 -11.93 -13.52
C ALA A 252 -10.98 -13.34 -13.42
N LEU A 253 -9.85 -13.49 -12.73
CA LEU A 253 -9.22 -14.79 -12.53
C LEU A 253 -10.03 -15.66 -11.57
N GLU A 254 -10.57 -15.09 -10.49
CA GLU A 254 -11.43 -15.80 -9.55
C GLU A 254 -12.70 -16.33 -10.23
N GLU A 255 -13.34 -15.52 -11.09
CA GLU A 255 -14.50 -15.95 -11.89
C GLU A 255 -14.18 -17.16 -12.77
N LEU A 256 -13.05 -17.13 -13.49
CA LEU A 256 -12.63 -18.27 -14.32
C LEU A 256 -12.23 -19.49 -13.46
N ALA A 257 -11.61 -19.27 -12.29
CA ALA A 257 -11.17 -20.33 -11.39
C ALA A 257 -12.33 -21.20 -10.86
N LEU A 258 -13.56 -20.67 -10.79
CA LEU A 258 -14.75 -21.44 -10.40
C LEU A 258 -15.09 -22.58 -11.39
N GLU A 259 -14.60 -22.50 -12.62
CA GLU A 259 -14.84 -23.51 -13.67
C GLU A 259 -13.76 -24.59 -13.72
N GLY A 260 -12.63 -24.40 -13.01
CA GLY A 260 -11.45 -25.26 -13.11
C GLY A 260 -11.29 -26.26 -11.97
N ASP A 261 -10.48 -27.30 -12.21
CA ASP A 261 -10.00 -28.17 -11.13
C ASP A 261 -8.76 -27.53 -10.45
N PRO A 262 -8.82 -27.17 -9.16
CA PRO A 262 -7.70 -26.57 -8.44
C PRO A 262 -6.49 -27.52 -8.24
N ASN A 263 -6.60 -28.80 -8.63
CA ASN A 263 -5.53 -29.78 -8.57
C ASN A 263 -4.98 -30.18 -9.95
N ALA A 264 -5.52 -29.64 -11.04
CA ALA A 264 -5.12 -29.98 -12.40
C ALA A 264 -3.64 -29.64 -12.69
N ILE A 265 -3.14 -28.56 -12.11
CA ILE A 265 -1.75 -28.13 -12.25
C ILE A 265 -1.03 -28.18 -10.91
N LYS A 266 0.10 -28.91 -10.87
CA LYS A 266 0.94 -29.01 -9.68
C LYS A 266 1.93 -27.85 -9.60
N PHE A 267 1.46 -26.70 -9.14
CA PHE A 267 2.34 -25.59 -8.79
C PHE A 267 3.06 -25.82 -7.45
N ARG A 268 4.29 -25.32 -7.35
CA ARG A 268 5.08 -25.30 -6.12
C ARG A 268 4.71 -24.08 -5.29
N VAL A 269 4.45 -24.31 -4.00
CA VAL A 269 4.23 -23.25 -3.00
C VAL A 269 5.52 -22.44 -2.82
N PRO A 270 5.50 -21.10 -2.98
CA PRO A 270 6.65 -20.24 -2.75
C PRO A 270 7.20 -20.35 -1.33
N MET A 271 8.51 -20.11 -1.16
CA MET A 271 9.16 -19.90 0.14
C MET A 271 8.89 -20.96 1.23
N ARG A 272 8.54 -22.20 0.86
CA ARG A 272 8.16 -23.24 1.85
C ARG A 272 9.24 -23.56 2.88
N GLN A 273 10.51 -23.36 2.53
CA GLN A 273 11.65 -23.59 3.42
C GLN A 273 12.01 -22.37 4.29
N HIS A 274 11.42 -21.21 4.01
CA HIS A 274 11.69 -19.98 4.75
C HIS A 274 10.84 -19.93 6.01
N LYS A 275 11.50 -19.64 7.14
CA LYS A 275 10.87 -19.56 8.47
C LYS A 275 10.40 -18.16 8.84
N ASP A 276 10.36 -17.22 7.89
CA ASP A 276 9.84 -15.86 8.09
C ASP A 276 8.37 -15.76 7.65
N CYS A 277 7.76 -14.59 7.85
CA CYS A 277 6.40 -14.29 7.41
C CYS A 277 6.36 -13.54 6.07
N ASN A 278 7.46 -13.54 5.31
CA ASN A 278 7.58 -12.80 4.06
C ASN A 278 6.83 -13.50 2.92
N PHE A 279 6.35 -12.69 1.96
CA PHE A 279 5.61 -13.13 0.80
C PHE A 279 6.48 -13.09 -0.47
N SER A 280 6.17 -13.96 -1.43
CA SER A 280 6.81 -14.01 -2.75
C SER A 280 5.82 -14.67 -3.71
N TYR A 281 5.48 -13.98 -4.79
CA TYR A 281 4.55 -14.47 -5.80
C TYR A 281 5.13 -14.46 -7.21
N ALA A 282 6.29 -13.83 -7.46
CA ALA A 282 6.93 -13.78 -8.78
C ALA A 282 7.25 -15.18 -9.33
N GLY A 283 7.69 -16.09 -8.46
CA GLY A 283 7.94 -17.49 -8.81
C GLY A 283 6.66 -18.25 -9.15
N LEU A 284 5.56 -17.99 -8.44
CA LEU A 284 4.26 -18.62 -8.72
C LEU A 284 3.68 -18.11 -10.05
N LYS A 285 3.73 -16.79 -10.28
CA LYS A 285 3.42 -16.15 -11.56
C LYS A 285 4.21 -16.82 -12.70
N THR A 286 5.52 -17.01 -12.54
CA THR A 286 6.34 -17.65 -13.58
C THR A 286 5.88 -19.09 -13.90
N GLN A 287 5.43 -19.84 -12.89
CA GLN A 287 4.86 -21.18 -13.12
C GLN A 287 3.57 -21.15 -13.94
N VAL A 288 2.71 -20.14 -13.77
CA VAL A 288 1.52 -19.93 -14.62
C VAL A 288 1.91 -19.77 -16.08
N ARG A 289 2.87 -18.89 -16.37
CA ARG A 289 3.37 -18.69 -17.74
C ARG A 289 3.88 -19.99 -18.36
N LEU A 290 4.69 -20.75 -17.62
CA LEU A 290 5.21 -22.03 -18.08
C LEU A 290 4.10 -23.07 -18.29
N ALA A 291 3.04 -23.06 -17.48
CA ALA A 291 1.90 -23.97 -17.65
C ALA A 291 1.13 -23.66 -18.94
N ILE A 292 0.95 -22.38 -19.28
CA ILE A 292 0.36 -21.91 -20.54
C ILE A 292 1.20 -22.39 -21.74
N GLU A 293 2.51 -22.12 -21.70
CA GLU A 293 3.46 -22.51 -22.75
C GLU A 293 3.50 -24.03 -22.96
N SER A 294 3.59 -24.82 -21.88
CA SER A 294 3.66 -26.29 -21.94
C SER A 294 2.43 -26.97 -22.54
N ARG A 295 1.28 -26.27 -22.53
CA ARG A 295 0.00 -26.74 -23.08
C ARG A 295 -0.27 -26.19 -24.48
N ASN A 296 0.68 -25.42 -25.06
CA ASN A 296 0.52 -24.75 -26.36
C ASN A 296 -0.74 -23.87 -26.43
N LEU A 297 -1.14 -23.27 -25.30
CA LEU A 297 -2.28 -22.37 -25.27
C LEU A 297 -1.91 -21.05 -25.97
N CYS A 298 -2.57 -20.76 -27.09
CA CYS A 298 -2.48 -19.46 -27.74
C CYS A 298 -3.43 -18.49 -27.04
N THR A 299 -2.91 -17.71 -26.09
CA THR A 299 -3.68 -16.69 -25.36
C THR A 299 -3.51 -15.30 -25.97
N ASP A 300 -2.45 -15.09 -26.76
CA ASP A 300 -2.14 -13.82 -27.40
C ASP A 300 -3.19 -13.44 -28.45
N GLY A 301 -3.91 -12.36 -28.21
CA GLY A 301 -4.96 -11.86 -29.10
C GLY A 301 -6.24 -12.70 -29.14
N ILE A 302 -6.32 -13.79 -28.35
CA ILE A 302 -7.51 -14.65 -28.26
C ILE A 302 -8.16 -14.44 -26.89
N PRO A 303 -9.18 -13.57 -26.80
CA PRO A 303 -9.90 -13.35 -25.55
C PRO A 303 -10.61 -14.63 -25.13
N ILE A 304 -10.75 -14.81 -23.81
CA ILE A 304 -11.42 -16.00 -23.23
C ILE A 304 -12.83 -16.24 -23.79
N SER A 305 -13.53 -15.19 -24.24
CA SER A 305 -14.86 -15.26 -24.86
C SER A 305 -14.86 -15.96 -26.23
N SER A 306 -13.71 -16.02 -26.89
CA SER A 306 -13.53 -16.63 -28.22
C SER A 306 -12.74 -17.95 -28.16
N ALA A 307 -12.41 -18.41 -26.95
CA ALA A 307 -11.70 -19.67 -26.73
C ALA A 307 -12.59 -20.87 -27.05
N THR A 308 -11.99 -21.97 -27.52
CA THR A 308 -12.70 -23.25 -27.62
C THR A 308 -13.07 -23.75 -26.22
N ALA A 309 -14.02 -24.69 -26.13
CA ALA A 309 -14.39 -25.28 -24.83
C ALA A 309 -13.18 -25.95 -24.14
N GLU A 310 -12.32 -26.62 -24.91
CA GLU A 310 -11.09 -27.23 -24.40
C GLU A 310 -10.09 -26.19 -23.91
N ASP A 311 -9.83 -25.14 -24.70
CA ASP A 311 -8.93 -24.04 -24.30
C ASP A 311 -9.44 -23.33 -23.04
N ARG A 312 -10.75 -23.08 -22.96
CA ARG A 312 -11.36 -22.44 -21.79
C ARG A 312 -11.16 -23.29 -20.55
N GLN A 313 -11.41 -24.60 -20.64
CA GLN A 313 -11.21 -25.51 -19.51
C GLN A 313 -9.75 -25.54 -19.06
N LEU A 314 -8.79 -25.62 -19.98
CA LEU A 314 -7.36 -25.61 -19.65
C LEU A 314 -6.94 -24.30 -18.95
N ARG A 315 -7.47 -23.15 -19.41
CA ARG A 315 -7.24 -21.85 -18.76
C ARG A 315 -7.87 -21.81 -17.37
N ALA A 316 -9.07 -22.36 -17.20
CA ALA A 316 -9.76 -22.45 -15.91
C ALA A 316 -9.01 -23.31 -14.90
N ASP A 317 -8.51 -24.46 -15.33
CA ASP A 317 -7.67 -25.36 -14.52
C ASP A 317 -6.38 -24.66 -14.04
N ILE A 318 -5.75 -23.87 -14.92
CA ILE A 318 -4.58 -23.04 -14.56
C ILE A 318 -4.96 -21.97 -13.54
N ALA A 319 -6.08 -21.25 -13.75
CA ALA A 319 -6.57 -20.22 -12.83
C ALA A 319 -6.87 -20.81 -11.44
N ALA A 320 -7.63 -21.91 -11.38
CA ALA A 320 -7.99 -22.60 -10.14
C ALA A 320 -6.76 -23.11 -9.38
N SER A 321 -5.83 -23.73 -10.11
CA SER A 321 -4.59 -24.25 -9.51
C SER A 321 -3.69 -23.13 -8.99
N PHE A 322 -3.61 -22.00 -9.70
CA PHE A 322 -2.88 -20.80 -9.27
C PHE A 322 -3.49 -20.21 -8.00
N GLN A 323 -4.81 -19.96 -8.01
CA GLN A 323 -5.55 -19.39 -6.88
C GLN A 323 -5.37 -20.23 -5.62
N ARG A 324 -5.53 -21.56 -5.73
CA ARG A 324 -5.30 -22.48 -4.60
C ARG A 324 -3.90 -22.33 -4.00
N VAL A 325 -2.85 -22.30 -4.82
CA VAL A 325 -1.47 -22.21 -4.32
C VAL A 325 -1.14 -20.80 -3.80
N ALA A 326 -1.71 -19.75 -4.39
CA ALA A 326 -1.55 -18.38 -3.92
C ALA A 326 -2.17 -18.17 -2.53
N VAL A 327 -3.39 -18.68 -2.32
CA VAL A 327 -4.09 -18.66 -1.03
C VAL A 327 -3.37 -19.53 -0.01
N LEU A 328 -2.95 -20.74 -0.37
CA LEU A 328 -2.19 -21.60 0.54
C LEU A 328 -0.91 -20.92 1.06
N HIS A 329 -0.17 -20.23 0.17
CA HIS A 329 1.01 -19.46 0.61
C HIS A 329 0.63 -18.33 1.56
N LEU A 330 -0.46 -17.61 1.28
CA LEU A 330 -0.98 -16.54 2.14
C LEU A 330 -1.31 -17.07 3.54
N GLU A 331 -2.07 -18.17 3.62
CA GLU A 331 -2.45 -18.85 4.85
C GLU A 331 -1.23 -19.31 5.66
N GLU A 332 -0.24 -19.95 5.02
CA GLU A 332 0.98 -20.40 5.68
C GLU A 332 1.76 -19.23 6.33
N ARG A 333 1.79 -18.05 5.70
CA ARG A 333 2.44 -16.87 6.29
C ARG A 333 1.62 -16.24 7.40
N CYS A 334 0.30 -16.17 7.24
CA CYS A 334 -0.60 -15.64 8.27
C CYS A 334 -0.56 -16.51 9.53
N GLN A 335 -0.62 -17.83 9.39
CA GLN A 335 -0.51 -18.77 10.51
C GLN A 335 0.77 -18.54 11.31
N ARG A 336 1.91 -18.38 10.62
CA ARG A 336 3.18 -18.09 11.28
C ARG A 336 3.19 -16.73 11.98
N ALA A 337 2.59 -15.72 11.36
CA ALA A 337 2.47 -14.39 11.97
C ALA A 337 1.61 -14.40 13.22
N VAL A 338 0.50 -15.16 13.23
CA VAL A 338 -0.33 -15.38 14.43
C VAL A 338 0.51 -16.03 15.53
N GLU A 339 1.25 -17.10 15.22
CA GLU A 339 2.13 -17.75 16.20
C GLU A 339 3.20 -16.81 16.77
N TRP A 340 3.78 -15.94 15.93
CA TRP A 340 4.78 -14.96 16.37
C TRP A 340 4.15 -13.85 17.20
N ALA A 341 3.00 -13.34 16.77
CA ALA A 341 2.25 -12.31 17.47
C ALA A 341 1.83 -12.79 18.87
N LEU A 342 1.30 -14.02 19.00
CA LEU A 342 0.93 -14.61 20.29
C LEU A 342 2.15 -14.81 21.21
N LYS A 343 3.33 -15.10 20.67
CA LYS A 343 4.58 -15.16 21.46
C LYS A 343 5.03 -13.79 21.94
N MET A 344 4.87 -12.75 21.12
CA MET A 344 5.26 -11.37 21.46
C MET A 344 4.26 -10.71 22.42
N LYS A 345 2.96 -10.96 22.22
CA LYS A 345 1.84 -10.41 22.99
C LYS A 345 0.76 -11.47 23.15
N PRO A 346 0.80 -12.26 24.24
CA PRO A 346 -0.18 -13.32 24.51
C PRO A 346 -1.62 -12.83 24.66
N SER A 347 -1.83 -11.52 24.87
CA SER A 347 -3.16 -10.90 25.01
C SER A 347 -3.86 -10.61 23.68
N ILE A 348 -3.22 -10.83 22.53
CA ILE A 348 -3.85 -10.63 21.22
C ILE A 348 -4.99 -11.64 21.06
N ASN A 349 -6.15 -11.12 20.69
CA ASN A 349 -7.36 -11.89 20.42
C ASN A 349 -8.00 -11.55 19.06
N ASN A 350 -7.47 -10.56 18.33
CA ASN A 350 -8.00 -10.11 17.04
C ASN A 350 -6.95 -10.22 15.93
N PHE A 351 -7.35 -10.76 14.78
CA PHE A 351 -6.60 -10.76 13.53
C PHE A 351 -7.49 -10.19 12.42
N GLU A 352 -7.08 -9.04 11.91
CA GLU A 352 -7.81 -8.25 10.93
C GLU A 352 -7.24 -8.46 9.53
N VAL A 353 -8.10 -8.71 8.55
CA VAL A 353 -7.70 -8.79 7.14
C VAL A 353 -8.28 -7.59 6.42
N LEU A 354 -7.40 -6.75 5.88
CA LEU A 354 -7.77 -5.59 5.10
C LEU A 354 -7.26 -5.74 3.67
N HIS A 355 -8.19 -5.64 2.73
CA HIS A 355 -7.89 -5.73 1.32
C HIS A 355 -8.35 -4.46 0.59
N GLN A 356 -7.52 -3.96 -0.33
CA GLN A 356 -7.91 -2.94 -1.32
C GLN A 356 -8.30 -3.55 -2.66
N ILE A 357 -8.12 -4.85 -2.81
CA ILE A 357 -8.49 -5.56 -4.03
C ILE A 357 -9.96 -5.95 -3.87
N ASN A 358 -10.78 -5.81 -4.91
CA ASN A 358 -12.09 -6.49 -5.02
C ASN A 358 -11.96 -8.02 -5.12
N MET A 359 -10.89 -8.58 -4.58
CA MET A 359 -10.67 -10.00 -4.40
C MET A 359 -11.06 -10.35 -2.99
N LEU A 360 -11.56 -11.57 -2.85
CA LEU A 360 -11.94 -12.22 -1.61
C LEU A 360 -13.40 -11.96 -1.23
N GLY A 361 -14.26 -12.84 -1.74
CA GLY A 361 -15.38 -13.35 -0.94
C GLY A 361 -14.92 -14.23 0.24
N LEU A 362 -13.78 -13.89 0.88
CA LEU A 362 -13.39 -14.46 2.17
C LEU A 362 -14.07 -13.63 3.25
N ALA A 363 -15.38 -13.87 3.40
CA ALA A 363 -16.10 -13.56 4.63
C ALA A 363 -16.01 -14.75 5.59
#